data_AF-Q70AB7-F1
#
_entry.id   AF-Q70AB7-F1
#
_cell.length_a   1.000
_cell.length_b   1.000
_cell.length_c   1.000
_cell.angle_alpha   90.00
_cell.angle_beta   90.00
_cell.angle_gamma   90.00
#
_symmetry.space_group_name_H-M   'P 1'
#
loop_
_entity.id
_entity.type
_entity.pdbx_description
1 polymer ?
#
loop_
_entity_poly.entity_id
_entity_poly.type
_entity_poly.pdbx_seq_one_letter_code
_entity_poly.pdbx_strand_id
1 'polypeptide(L)'
;AQHDEAEQNAFYQVLNMPNLNADQRNGFIQSLKDDPSQSANVLGEAQKLNDSQAPKADAQQNNFNKDQQSAFYEILNMPNLNEVQRNGFIQSLKDDPSQSTNVLGEAKKLNESQAPKADNNFNKEQQNAFYEILNMPNLNEEQRNGFIQSLKDDPSQSANLLSEAKKLNESQAPKADNKFNKEQQNAFYEILHLPNLNEEQRNGFIQSLKDDPSQSANLLAEAKKLKNAQAPKADNKFNKEQQNAFYEILHLPNLTEEQRNGFIQSLKDDPSVSKEILAEAKKLNDAQAPKEEDNNKPGKEDGNKPGKEDGN
;
A
#
# COMPACT_ATOMS: atom_id res chain seq x y z
N ALA A 1 -0.73 -10.88 33.63
CA ALA A 1 -0.36 -9.93 34.69
C ALA A 1 -0.67 -8.54 34.18
N GLN A 2 -1.44 -7.75 34.91
CA GLN A 2 -1.57 -6.32 34.66
C GLN A 2 -0.15 -5.75 34.79
N HIS A 3 0.49 -5.38 33.67
CA HIS A 3 1.67 -4.52 33.74
C HIS A 3 1.13 -3.16 34.18
N ASP A 4 1.45 -2.77 35.42
CA ASP A 4 0.91 -1.58 36.05
C ASP A 4 1.22 -0.36 35.19
N GLU A 5 0.22 0.49 34.95
CA GLU A 5 0.34 1.75 34.19
C GLU A 5 1.48 2.63 34.73
N ALA A 6 1.80 2.49 36.02
CA ALA A 6 2.95 3.09 36.69
C ALA A 6 4.31 2.60 36.16
N GLU A 7 4.44 1.32 35.80
CA GLU A 7 5.66 0.72 35.23
C GLU A 7 5.92 1.26 33.81
N GLN A 8 4.87 1.34 32.99
CA GLN A 8 4.95 1.90 31.64
C GLN A 8 5.29 3.40 31.68
N ASN A 9 4.71 4.11 32.65
CA ASN A 9 5.00 5.53 32.87
C ASN A 9 6.45 5.76 33.30
N ALA A 10 7.00 4.94 34.20
CA ALA A 10 8.41 5.02 34.60
C ALA A 10 9.36 4.75 33.42
N PHE A 11 9.05 3.76 32.58
CA PHE A 11 9.82 3.45 31.38
C PHE A 11 9.86 4.62 30.40
N TYR A 12 8.70 5.21 30.11
CA TYR A 12 8.58 6.36 29.22
C TYR A 12 9.31 7.59 29.77
N GLN A 13 9.23 7.84 31.08
CA GLN A 13 9.91 8.98 31.70
C GLN A 13 11.44 8.83 31.65
N VAL A 14 11.99 7.67 32.00
CA VAL A 14 13.44 7.41 31.93
C VAL A 14 13.96 7.52 30.50
N LEU A 15 13.21 7.01 29.51
CA LEU A 15 13.59 7.06 28.10
C LEU A 15 13.78 8.50 27.58
N ASN A 16 12.99 9.43 28.11
CA ASN A 16 12.94 10.83 27.67
C ASN A 16 13.75 11.79 28.56
N MET A 17 14.55 11.29 29.51
CA MET A 17 15.40 12.14 30.35
C MET A 17 16.56 12.75 29.54
N PRO A 18 16.62 14.09 29.40
CA PRO A 18 17.50 14.75 28.44
C PRO A 18 18.98 14.75 28.85
N ASN A 19 19.27 14.61 30.15
CA ASN A 19 20.62 14.75 30.68
C ASN A 19 21.28 13.41 31.01
N LEU A 20 20.62 12.28 30.72
CA LEU A 20 21.22 10.94 30.85
C LEU A 20 21.87 10.53 29.53
N ASN A 21 23.11 10.04 29.60
CA ASN A 21 23.75 9.41 28.45
C ASN A 21 23.12 8.02 28.14
N ALA A 22 23.44 7.47 26.97
CA ALA A 22 22.84 6.22 26.49
C ALA A 22 23.06 5.05 27.45
N ASP A 23 24.25 4.93 28.04
CA ASP A 23 24.58 3.83 28.95
C ASP A 23 23.83 3.93 30.28
N GLN A 24 23.71 5.14 30.84
CA GLN A 24 22.94 5.39 32.07
C GLN A 24 21.46 5.13 31.84
N ARG A 25 20.92 5.64 30.73
CA ARG A 25 19.52 5.41 30.33
C ARG A 25 19.24 3.93 30.16
N ASN A 26 20.09 3.22 29.42
CA ASN A 26 19.94 1.78 29.21
C ASN A 26 20.08 0.98 30.51
N GLY A 27 20.95 1.42 31.43
CA GLY A 27 21.08 0.84 32.77
C GLY A 27 19.79 0.92 33.56
N PHE A 28 19.17 2.11 33.66
CA PHE A 28 17.89 2.27 34.37
C PHE A 28 16.74 1.52 33.69
N ILE A 29 16.70 1.52 32.36
CA ILE A 29 15.73 0.75 31.57
C ILE A 29 15.87 -0.74 31.82
N GLN A 30 17.10 -1.26 31.98
CA GLN A 30 17.33 -2.65 32.32
C GLN A 30 16.90 -2.97 33.74
N SER A 31 17.18 -2.10 34.72
CA SER A 31 16.70 -2.27 36.11
C SER A 31 15.17 -2.29 36.19
N LEU A 32 14.47 -1.48 35.39
CA LEU A 32 13.00 -1.51 35.28
C LEU A 32 12.48 -2.82 34.66
N LYS A 33 13.25 -3.46 33.77
CA LYS A 33 12.89 -4.77 33.19
C LYS A 33 13.16 -5.92 34.15
N ASP A 34 14.23 -5.83 34.93
CA ASP A 34 14.66 -6.88 35.85
C ASP A 34 13.77 -6.95 37.11
N ASP A 35 13.33 -5.80 37.63
CA ASP A 35 12.35 -5.74 38.75
C ASP A 35 11.38 -4.55 38.59
N PRO A 36 10.23 -4.75 37.90
CA PRO A 36 9.22 -3.72 37.69
C PRO A 36 8.60 -3.15 38.98
N SER A 37 8.62 -3.92 40.08
CA SER A 37 8.09 -3.48 41.38
C SER A 37 8.87 -2.32 42.00
N GLN A 38 10.12 -2.11 41.54
CA GLN A 38 11.00 -1.01 41.96
C GLN A 38 10.85 0.25 41.10
N SER A 39 9.87 0.31 40.20
CA SER A 39 9.69 1.40 39.24
C SER A 39 9.74 2.80 39.85
N ALA A 40 9.12 3.01 41.02
CA ALA A 40 9.16 4.29 41.74
C ALA A 40 10.57 4.67 42.24
N ASN A 41 11.33 3.69 42.74
CA ASN A 41 12.69 3.91 43.25
C ASN A 41 13.67 4.17 42.10
N VAL A 42 13.61 3.35 41.06
CA VAL A 42 14.46 3.47 39.87
C VAL A 42 14.21 4.81 39.15
N LEU A 43 12.93 5.20 39.02
CA LEU A 43 12.58 6.51 38.46
C LEU A 43 13.12 7.66 39.30
N GLY A 44 13.01 7.58 40.63
CA GLY A 44 13.53 8.61 41.54
C GLY A 44 15.06 8.75 41.48
N GLU A 45 15.80 7.66 41.31
CA GLU A 45 17.25 7.68 41.12
C GLU A 45 17.64 8.23 39.74
N ALA A 46 16.96 7.80 38.68
CA ALA A 46 17.17 8.31 37.33
C ALA A 46 16.95 9.81 37.27
N GLN A 47 15.89 10.30 37.93
CA GLN A 47 15.57 11.72 37.97
C GLN A 47 16.60 12.53 38.76
N LYS A 48 17.04 12.05 39.93
CA LYS A 48 18.14 12.69 40.67
C LYS A 48 19.42 12.75 39.86
N LEU A 49 19.74 11.68 39.12
CA LEU A 49 20.94 11.65 38.30
C LEU A 49 20.81 12.62 37.12
N ASN A 50 19.67 12.62 36.44
CA ASN A 50 19.32 13.56 35.37
C ASN A 50 19.40 15.03 35.84
N ASP A 51 18.94 15.31 37.06
CA ASP A 51 18.98 16.65 37.64
C ASP A 51 20.41 17.04 38.08
N SER A 52 21.20 16.07 38.57
CA SER A 52 22.59 16.31 38.98
C SER A 52 23.55 16.51 37.80
N GLN A 53 23.21 15.93 36.65
CA GLN A 53 23.93 16.01 35.38
C GLN A 53 23.36 17.11 34.47
N ALA A 54 22.23 17.71 34.85
CA ALA A 54 21.82 18.97 34.25
C ALA A 54 23.01 19.94 34.33
N PRO A 55 23.31 20.68 33.25
CA PRO A 55 24.45 21.59 33.23
C PRO A 55 24.34 22.55 34.41
N LYS A 56 25.24 22.37 35.39
CA LYS A 56 25.35 23.26 36.56
C LYS A 56 25.94 24.55 36.03
N ALA A 57 25.11 25.57 35.87
CA ALA A 57 25.66 26.87 35.57
C ALA A 57 26.35 27.41 36.82
N ASP A 58 27.50 28.04 36.58
CA ASP A 58 28.33 28.63 37.62
C ASP A 58 27.51 29.54 38.55
N ALA A 59 27.91 29.52 39.82
CA ALA A 59 27.23 30.08 40.99
C ALA A 59 26.93 31.61 40.99
N GLN A 60 26.96 32.27 39.84
CA GLN A 60 26.29 33.57 39.64
C GLN A 60 24.80 33.44 39.26
N GLN A 61 24.30 32.21 39.03
CA GLN A 61 22.91 31.93 38.63
C GLN A 61 21.83 32.26 39.70
N ASN A 62 22.21 32.55 40.95
CA ASN A 62 21.26 32.71 42.06
C ASN A 62 20.44 34.01 42.06
N ASN A 63 20.65 34.92 41.08
CA ASN A 63 19.91 36.19 40.99
C ASN A 63 19.01 36.33 39.76
N PHE A 64 18.86 35.28 38.93
CA PHE A 64 17.91 35.31 37.83
C PHE A 64 16.51 34.94 38.30
N ASN A 65 15.54 35.78 37.97
CA ASN A 65 14.13 35.42 38.06
C ASN A 65 13.79 34.33 37.03
N LYS A 66 12.58 33.77 37.13
CA LYS A 66 12.15 32.65 36.28
C LYS A 66 12.29 32.97 34.78
N ASP A 67 11.93 34.17 34.36
CA ASP A 67 11.97 34.58 32.95
C ASP A 67 13.41 34.74 32.43
N GLN A 68 14.32 35.21 33.28
CA GLN A 68 15.75 35.31 32.99
C GLN A 68 16.41 33.93 32.90
N GLN A 69 16.02 33.00 33.78
CA GLN A 69 16.47 31.61 33.70
C GLN A 69 15.96 30.94 32.42
N SER A 70 14.69 31.14 32.08
CA SER A 70 14.12 30.66 30.82
C SER A 70 14.87 31.21 29.60
N ALA A 71 15.13 32.51 29.56
CA ALA A 71 15.92 33.13 28.48
C ALA A 71 17.33 32.53 28.37
N PHE A 72 18.00 32.31 29.51
CA PHE A 72 19.31 31.68 29.55
C PHE A 72 19.29 30.25 28.98
N TYR A 73 18.34 29.42 29.43
CA TYR A 73 18.19 28.05 28.94
C TYR A 73 17.82 27.99 27.46
N GLU A 74 16.97 28.91 26.99
CA GLU A 74 16.61 28.98 25.57
C GLU A 74 17.84 29.32 24.71
N ILE A 75 18.62 30.35 25.08
CA ILE A 75 19.83 30.76 24.34
C ILE A 75 20.87 29.63 24.33
N LEU A 76 21.07 28.95 25.46
CA LEU A 76 22.05 27.86 25.59
C LEU A 76 21.79 26.70 24.60
N ASN A 77 20.52 26.47 24.28
CA ASN A 77 20.06 25.34 23.46
C ASN A 77 19.69 25.74 22.01
N MET A 78 20.01 26.96 21.58
CA MET A 78 19.75 27.38 20.21
C MET A 78 20.68 26.63 19.22
N PRO A 79 20.12 25.86 18.26
CA PRO A 79 20.89 24.93 17.45
C PRO A 79 21.76 25.61 16.40
N ASN A 80 21.39 26.82 15.97
CA ASN A 80 22.03 27.49 14.84
C ASN A 80 23.01 28.59 15.27
N LEU A 81 23.24 28.75 16.58
CA LEU A 81 24.25 29.66 17.11
C LEU A 81 25.56 28.90 17.37
N ASN A 82 26.65 29.43 16.84
CA ASN A 82 27.98 28.92 17.19
C ASN A 82 28.35 29.31 18.64
N GLU A 83 29.36 28.64 19.20
CA GLU A 83 29.75 28.81 20.62
C GLU A 83 30.08 30.26 20.97
N VAL A 84 30.72 31.01 20.06
CA VAL A 84 31.11 32.41 20.29
C VAL A 84 29.87 33.31 20.39
N GLN A 85 28.91 33.14 19.47
CA GLN A 85 27.65 33.91 19.49
C GLN A 85 26.81 33.57 20.73
N ARG A 86 26.69 32.27 21.04
CA ARG A 86 25.96 31.79 22.20
C ARG A 86 26.54 32.32 23.51
N ASN A 87 27.86 32.23 23.66
CA ASN A 87 28.56 32.74 24.83
C ASN A 87 28.47 34.27 24.91
N GLY A 88 28.47 34.96 23.76
CA GLY A 88 28.22 36.41 23.68
C GLY A 88 26.86 36.81 24.24
N PHE A 89 25.77 36.18 23.77
CA PHE A 89 24.42 36.46 24.29
C PHE A 89 24.26 36.09 25.76
N ILE A 90 24.84 34.95 26.19
CA ILE A 90 24.84 34.55 27.59
C ILE A 90 25.57 35.59 28.46
N GLN A 91 26.69 36.13 27.97
CA GLN A 91 27.42 37.17 28.71
C GLN A 91 26.61 38.47 28.77
N SER A 92 25.98 38.92 27.68
CA SER A 92 25.09 40.08 27.70
C SER A 92 23.92 39.92 28.69
N LEU A 93 23.37 38.71 28.79
CA LEU A 93 22.32 38.39 29.76
C LEU A 93 22.82 38.40 31.22
N LYS A 94 24.08 38.03 31.44
CA LYS A 94 24.74 38.12 32.76
C LYS A 94 25.07 39.56 33.14
N ASP A 95 25.48 40.37 32.18
CA ASP A 95 25.88 41.76 32.39
C ASP A 95 24.68 42.67 32.69
N ASP A 96 23.54 42.47 32.00
CA ASP A 96 22.27 43.15 32.31
C ASP A 96 21.07 42.19 32.21
N PRO A 97 20.68 41.55 33.33
CA PRO A 97 19.58 40.58 33.34
C PRO A 97 18.22 41.21 33.06
N SER A 98 18.06 42.52 33.24
CA SER A 98 16.79 43.21 32.96
C SER A 98 16.47 43.23 31.46
N GLN A 99 17.49 43.05 30.61
CA GLN A 99 17.36 43.00 29.16
C GLN A 99 17.06 41.60 28.62
N SER A 100 16.69 40.65 29.48
CA SER A 100 16.49 39.25 29.08
C SER A 100 15.54 39.09 27.90
N THR A 101 14.46 39.85 27.83
CA THR A 101 13.52 39.85 26.70
C THR A 101 14.17 40.31 25.40
N ASN A 102 14.98 41.37 25.45
CA ASN A 102 15.63 41.94 24.27
C ASN A 102 16.76 41.03 23.78
N VAL A 103 17.63 40.57 24.68
CA VAL A 103 18.73 39.65 24.38
C VAL A 103 18.21 38.33 23.81
N LEU A 104 17.16 37.77 24.40
CA LEU A 104 16.51 36.56 23.88
C LEU A 104 15.90 36.79 22.49
N GLY A 105 15.26 37.94 22.28
CA GLY A 105 14.66 38.31 20.99
C GLY A 105 15.72 38.43 19.88
N GLU A 106 16.86 39.07 20.16
CA GLU A 106 17.98 39.16 19.23
C GLU A 106 18.62 37.81 18.96
N ALA A 107 18.82 36.99 20.00
CA ALA A 107 19.35 35.64 19.86
C ALA A 107 18.44 34.75 19.01
N LYS A 108 17.11 34.79 19.22
CA LYS A 108 16.12 34.08 18.40
C LYS A 108 16.17 34.53 16.95
N LYS A 109 16.16 35.84 16.71
CA LYS A 109 16.23 36.41 15.36
C LYS A 109 17.51 36.01 14.63
N LEU A 110 18.65 36.01 15.33
CA LEU A 110 19.91 35.57 14.75
C LEU A 110 19.90 34.06 14.48
N ASN A 111 19.42 33.25 15.44
CA ASN A 111 19.26 31.80 15.31
C ASN A 111 18.30 31.41 14.18
N GLU A 112 17.24 32.17 13.93
CA GLU A 112 16.33 32.01 12.79
C GLU A 112 16.99 32.41 11.47
N SER A 113 17.73 33.52 11.45
CA SER A 113 18.42 33.98 10.24
C SER A 113 19.57 33.07 9.80
N GLN A 114 20.18 32.37 10.77
CA GLN A 114 21.24 31.38 10.59
C GLN A 114 20.70 29.95 10.55
N ALA A 115 19.40 29.77 10.78
CA ALA A 115 18.77 28.49 10.50
C ALA A 115 19.08 28.15 9.05
N PRO A 116 19.44 26.89 8.74
CA PRO A 116 19.52 26.46 7.36
C PRO A 116 18.20 26.86 6.72
N LYS A 117 18.27 27.75 5.73
CA LYS A 117 17.10 28.13 4.96
C LYS A 117 16.71 26.87 4.20
N ALA A 118 15.81 26.09 4.79
CA ALA A 118 15.00 25.19 4.00
C ALA A 118 14.25 26.11 3.05
N ASP A 119 14.72 26.20 1.81
CA ASP A 119 13.90 26.65 0.71
C ASP A 119 12.74 25.65 0.64
N ASN A 120 11.71 25.87 1.47
CA ASN A 120 10.41 25.20 1.41
C ASN A 120 9.65 25.69 0.16
N ASN A 121 10.33 25.76 -0.97
CA ASN A 121 9.74 25.89 -2.28
C ASN A 121 10.13 24.64 -3.07
N PHE A 122 9.74 23.48 -2.51
CA PHE A 122 9.80 22.24 -3.26
C PHE A 122 9.07 22.47 -4.58
N ASN A 123 9.76 22.25 -5.68
CA ASN A 123 9.10 22.17 -6.98
C ASN A 123 8.12 20.98 -6.97
N LYS A 124 7.23 20.90 -7.96
CA LYS A 124 6.19 19.87 -8.00
C LYS A 124 6.75 18.43 -7.88
N GLU A 125 7.91 18.18 -8.47
CA GLU A 125 8.57 16.87 -8.45
C GLU A 125 9.12 16.53 -7.06
N GLN A 126 9.68 17.51 -6.35
CA GLN A 126 10.15 17.34 -4.99
C GLN A 126 9.00 17.17 -3.99
N GLN A 127 7.89 17.89 -4.18
CA GLN A 127 6.68 17.67 -3.39
C GLN A 127 6.13 16.26 -3.61
N ASN A 128 6.08 15.80 -4.86
CA ASN A 128 5.67 14.42 -5.17
C ASN A 128 6.59 13.41 -4.49
N ALA A 129 7.92 13.59 -4.56
CA ALA A 129 8.88 12.71 -3.89
C ALA A 129 8.64 12.67 -2.37
N PHE A 130 8.39 13.83 -1.75
CA PHE A 130 8.06 13.94 -0.33
C PHE A 130 6.79 13.15 0.01
N TYR A 131 5.70 13.38 -0.73
CA TYR A 131 4.43 12.69 -0.53
C TYR A 131 4.54 11.18 -0.77
N GLU A 132 5.28 10.75 -1.78
CA GLU A 132 5.48 9.34 -2.09
C GLU A 132 6.25 8.65 -0.96
N ILE A 133 7.38 9.21 -0.50
CA ILE A 133 8.20 8.65 0.60
C ILE A 133 7.37 8.57 1.89
N LEU A 134 6.61 9.63 2.20
CA LEU A 134 5.80 9.68 3.42
C LEU A 134 4.76 8.57 3.48
N ASN A 135 4.22 8.15 2.33
CA ASN A 135 3.14 7.16 2.23
C ASN A 135 3.63 5.74 1.86
N MET A 136 4.94 5.49 1.90
CA MET A 136 5.47 4.15 1.63
C MET A 136 5.11 3.17 2.77
N PRO A 137 4.37 2.08 2.48
CA PRO A 137 3.78 1.22 3.50
C PRO A 137 4.79 0.32 4.21
N ASN A 138 5.93 0.03 3.58
CA ASN A 138 6.89 -0.94 4.09
C ASN A 138 8.14 -0.29 4.70
N LEU A 139 8.16 1.04 4.82
CA LEU A 139 9.20 1.75 5.56
C LEU A 139 8.74 1.96 7.01
N ASN A 140 9.61 1.66 7.97
CA ASN A 140 9.37 2.02 9.36
C ASN A 140 9.52 3.55 9.56
N GLU A 141 9.09 4.06 10.72
CA GLU A 141 9.10 5.51 10.99
C GLU A 141 10.50 6.11 10.94
N GLU A 142 11.52 5.41 11.42
CA GLU A 142 12.90 5.89 11.44
C GLU A 142 13.46 6.04 10.02
N GLN A 143 13.26 5.03 9.17
CA GLN A 143 13.67 5.06 7.76
C GLN A 143 12.93 6.15 6.99
N ARG A 144 11.61 6.25 7.18
CA ARG A 144 10.78 7.28 6.54
C ARG A 144 11.25 8.68 6.95
N ASN A 145 11.42 8.92 8.25
CA ASN A 145 11.88 10.21 8.75
C ASN A 145 13.31 10.53 8.28
N GLY A 146 14.18 9.53 8.18
CA GLY A 146 15.51 9.67 7.60
C GLY A 146 15.48 10.16 6.15
N PHE A 147 14.72 9.50 5.27
CA PHE A 147 14.57 9.94 3.87
C PHE A 147 13.95 11.34 3.75
N ILE A 148 12.92 11.62 4.56
CA ILE A 148 12.25 12.92 4.57
C ILE A 148 13.20 14.02 5.04
N GLN A 149 14.07 13.75 6.02
CA GLN A 149 15.05 14.72 6.48
C GLN A 149 16.14 14.96 5.42
N SER A 150 16.69 13.91 4.82
CA SER A 150 17.64 14.04 3.71
C SER A 150 17.07 14.82 2.52
N LEU A 151 15.77 14.66 2.24
CA LEU A 151 15.06 15.41 1.19
C LEU A 151 14.89 16.90 1.53
N LYS A 152 14.74 17.25 2.82
CA LYS A 152 14.69 18.64 3.29
C LYS A 152 16.08 19.27 3.30
N ASP A 153 17.11 18.50 3.62
CA ASP A 153 18.50 18.96 3.69
C ASP A 153 19.07 19.22 2.29
N ASP A 154 18.75 18.37 1.30
CA ASP A 154 19.08 18.59 -0.11
C ASP A 154 17.94 18.20 -1.06
N PRO A 155 17.00 19.13 -1.34
CA PRO A 155 15.89 18.91 -2.26
C PRO A 155 16.32 18.55 -3.70
N SER A 156 17.55 18.90 -4.11
CA SER A 156 18.04 18.58 -5.46
C SER A 156 18.22 17.08 -5.68
N GLN A 157 18.37 16.32 -4.59
CA GLN A 157 18.53 14.86 -4.60
C GLN A 157 17.20 14.10 -4.58
N SER A 158 16.07 14.79 -4.73
CA SER A 158 14.73 14.18 -4.61
C SER A 158 14.53 12.93 -5.45
N ALA A 159 15.02 12.93 -6.70
CA ALA A 159 14.93 11.78 -7.60
C ALA A 159 15.75 10.57 -7.09
N ASN A 160 16.95 10.81 -6.59
CA ASN A 160 17.83 9.76 -6.06
C ASN A 160 17.27 9.18 -4.75
N LEU A 161 16.86 10.05 -3.82
CA LEU A 161 16.27 9.66 -2.54
C LEU A 161 14.95 8.91 -2.72
N LEU A 162 14.08 9.34 -3.64
CA LEU A 162 12.85 8.64 -3.96
C LEU A 162 13.12 7.25 -4.55
N SER A 163 14.12 7.13 -5.43
CA SER A 163 14.53 5.85 -6.03
C SER A 163 15.05 4.88 -4.96
N GLU A 164 15.90 5.36 -4.06
CA GLU A 164 16.44 4.55 -2.96
C GLU A 164 15.34 4.14 -1.97
N ALA A 165 14.45 5.06 -1.60
CA ALA A 165 13.30 4.78 -0.75
C ALA A 165 12.36 3.75 -1.39
N LYS A 166 12.07 3.85 -2.70
CA LYS A 166 11.27 2.86 -3.44
C LYS A 166 11.91 1.49 -3.43
N LYS A 167 13.20 1.41 -3.75
CA LYS A 167 13.95 0.14 -3.74
C LYS A 167 13.95 -0.49 -2.36
N LEU A 168 14.14 0.32 -1.31
CA LEU A 168 14.10 -0.16 0.06
C LEU A 168 12.69 -0.65 0.43
N ASN A 169 11.66 0.15 0.14
CA ASN A 169 10.25 -0.20 0.35
C ASN A 169 9.82 -1.47 -0.42
N GLU A 170 10.35 -1.71 -1.62
CA GLU A 170 10.13 -2.93 -2.40
C GLU A 170 10.86 -4.13 -1.79
N SER A 171 12.10 -3.95 -1.34
CA SER A 171 12.87 -5.04 -0.71
C SER A 171 12.35 -5.45 0.66
N GLN A 172 11.74 -4.50 1.39
CA GLN A 172 11.07 -4.69 2.67
C GLN A 172 9.59 -4.99 2.52
N ALA A 173 9.04 -4.90 1.30
CA ALA A 173 7.71 -5.39 1.04
C ALA A 173 7.64 -6.82 1.59
N PRO A 174 6.54 -7.18 2.29
CA PRO A 174 6.30 -8.56 2.64
C PRO A 174 6.51 -9.36 1.36
N LYS A 175 7.54 -10.20 1.36
CA LYS A 175 7.65 -11.22 0.34
C LYS A 175 6.48 -12.15 0.63
N ALA A 176 5.30 -11.81 0.09
CA ALA A 176 4.39 -12.85 -0.33
C ALA A 176 5.28 -13.79 -1.12
N ASP A 177 5.37 -15.04 -0.70
CA ASP A 177 5.94 -16.08 -1.52
C ASP A 177 5.13 -16.08 -2.82
N ASN A 178 5.51 -15.23 -3.78
CA ASN A 178 5.04 -15.20 -5.16
C ASN A 178 5.64 -16.40 -5.90
N LYS A 179 5.66 -17.54 -5.22
CA LYS A 179 5.74 -18.86 -5.79
C LYS A 179 4.34 -19.44 -5.77
N PHE A 180 3.36 -18.64 -6.23
CA PHE A 180 2.07 -19.20 -6.59
C PHE A 180 2.35 -20.31 -7.60
N ASN A 181 2.05 -21.54 -7.21
CA ASN A 181 2.05 -22.66 -8.13
C ASN A 181 1.00 -22.40 -9.22
N LYS A 182 0.98 -23.22 -10.27
CA LYS A 182 0.09 -22.99 -11.41
C LYS A 182 -1.39 -22.92 -10.99
N GLU A 183 -1.79 -23.72 -9.99
CA GLU A 183 -3.17 -23.78 -9.48
C GLU A 183 -3.56 -22.51 -8.75
N GLN A 184 -2.65 -21.93 -7.96
CA GLN A 184 -2.90 -20.69 -7.24
C GLN A 184 -2.95 -19.48 -8.18
N GLN A 185 -2.09 -19.45 -9.21
CA GLN A 185 -2.17 -18.44 -10.27
C GLN A 185 -3.49 -18.53 -11.04
N ASN A 186 -3.94 -19.75 -11.35
CA ASN A 186 -5.23 -19.97 -12.00
C ASN A 186 -6.38 -19.51 -11.09
N ALA A 187 -6.35 -19.82 -9.80
CA ALA A 187 -7.36 -19.37 -8.84
C ALA A 187 -7.41 -17.84 -8.75
N PHE A 188 -6.25 -17.17 -8.69
CA PHE A 188 -6.16 -15.72 -8.73
C PHE A 188 -6.79 -15.14 -10.00
N TYR A 189 -6.39 -15.66 -11.16
CA TYR A 189 -6.91 -15.20 -12.45
C TYR A 189 -8.42 -15.45 -12.56
N GLU A 190 -8.91 -16.62 -12.14
CA GLU A 190 -10.33 -16.93 -12.16
C GLU A 190 -11.12 -15.98 -11.26
N ILE A 191 -10.72 -15.80 -9.99
CA ILE A 191 -11.39 -14.89 -9.05
C ILE A 191 -11.44 -13.46 -9.59
N LEU A 192 -10.33 -12.98 -10.16
CA LEU A 192 -10.23 -11.64 -10.72
C LEU A 192 -11.26 -11.40 -11.84
N HIS A 193 -11.60 -12.45 -12.60
CA HIS A 193 -12.53 -12.37 -13.73
C HIS A 193 -13.91 -12.98 -13.43
N LEU A 194 -14.22 -13.32 -12.17
CA LEU A 194 -15.56 -13.81 -11.83
C LEU A 194 -16.59 -12.68 -11.99
N PRO A 195 -17.62 -12.89 -12.85
CA PRO A 195 -18.73 -11.95 -12.96
C PRO A 195 -19.61 -12.02 -11.71
N ASN A 196 -20.48 -11.04 -11.51
CA ASN A 196 -21.46 -10.97 -10.41
C ASN A 196 -20.85 -10.93 -9.01
N LEU A 197 -19.57 -10.58 -8.90
CA LEU A 197 -18.94 -10.14 -7.64
C LEU A 197 -18.64 -8.65 -7.76
N ASN A 198 -18.95 -7.89 -6.72
CA ASN A 198 -18.55 -6.48 -6.64
C ASN A 198 -17.03 -6.36 -6.37
N GLU A 199 -16.47 -5.16 -6.55
CA GLU A 199 -15.03 -4.93 -6.41
C GLU A 199 -14.52 -5.24 -4.99
N GLU A 200 -15.29 -4.92 -3.96
CA GLU A 200 -14.91 -5.15 -2.56
C GLU A 200 -14.82 -6.66 -2.25
N GLN A 201 -15.81 -7.44 -2.69
CA GLN A 201 -15.81 -8.91 -2.55
C GLN A 201 -14.65 -9.55 -3.32
N ARG A 202 -14.44 -9.11 -4.56
CA ARG A 202 -13.33 -9.59 -5.40
C ARG A 202 -11.99 -9.30 -4.73
N ASN A 203 -11.78 -8.06 -4.28
CA ASN A 203 -10.55 -7.65 -3.60
C ASN A 203 -10.36 -8.41 -2.28
N GLY A 204 -11.45 -8.68 -1.54
CA GLY A 204 -11.43 -9.53 -0.35
C GLY A 204 -10.91 -10.94 -0.63
N PHE A 205 -11.47 -11.64 -1.61
CA PHE A 205 -11.00 -12.98 -1.99
C PHE A 205 -9.56 -12.98 -2.48
N ILE A 206 -9.17 -11.97 -3.26
CA ILE A 206 -7.79 -11.83 -3.76
C ILE A 206 -6.82 -11.58 -2.61
N GLN A 207 -7.20 -10.77 -1.62
CA GLN A 207 -6.35 -10.52 -0.45
C GLN A 207 -6.22 -11.79 0.40
N SER A 208 -7.31 -12.50 0.70
CA SER A 208 -7.24 -13.77 1.41
C SER A 208 -6.39 -14.82 0.68
N LEU A 209 -6.41 -14.83 -0.65
CA LEU A 209 -5.54 -15.70 -1.46
C LEU A 209 -4.06 -15.32 -1.38
N LYS A 210 -3.74 -14.04 -1.21
CA LYS A 210 -2.36 -13.56 -0.98
C LYS A 210 -1.88 -13.87 0.44
N ASP A 211 -2.78 -13.77 1.42
CA ASP A 211 -2.48 -14.01 2.83
C ASP A 211 -2.25 -15.52 3.09
N ASP A 212 -3.04 -16.40 2.47
CA ASP A 212 -2.83 -17.85 2.50
C ASP A 212 -3.06 -18.51 1.12
N PRO A 213 -2.00 -18.60 0.28
CA PRO A 213 -2.04 -19.27 -1.02
C PRO A 213 -2.46 -20.74 -0.96
N SER A 214 -2.24 -21.42 0.16
CA SER A 214 -2.58 -22.85 0.30
C SER A 214 -4.09 -23.10 0.20
N GLN A 215 -4.91 -22.07 0.47
CA GLN A 215 -6.38 -22.12 0.44
C GLN A 215 -6.98 -21.83 -0.94
N SER A 216 -6.15 -21.72 -2.00
CA SER A 216 -6.62 -21.36 -3.35
C SER A 216 -7.84 -22.14 -3.84
N ALA A 217 -7.90 -23.44 -3.61
CA ALA A 217 -9.04 -24.27 -4.00
C ALA A 217 -10.32 -23.91 -3.22
N ASN A 218 -10.22 -23.69 -1.91
CA ASN A 218 -11.34 -23.35 -1.04
C ASN A 218 -11.88 -21.94 -1.36
N LEU A 219 -10.99 -20.96 -1.50
CA LEU A 219 -11.33 -19.58 -1.82
C LEU A 219 -11.98 -19.46 -3.21
N LEU A 220 -11.45 -20.17 -4.21
CA LEU A 220 -12.05 -20.20 -5.55
C LEU A 220 -13.45 -20.83 -5.53
N ALA A 221 -13.64 -21.91 -4.76
CA ALA A 221 -14.94 -22.56 -4.62
C ALA A 221 -15.97 -21.64 -3.93
N GLU A 222 -15.56 -20.92 -2.88
CA GLU A 222 -16.40 -19.96 -2.19
C GLU A 222 -16.76 -18.77 -3.08
N ALA A 223 -15.79 -18.20 -3.80
CA ALA A 223 -16.02 -17.12 -4.74
C ALA A 223 -16.98 -17.54 -5.88
N LYS A 224 -16.84 -18.76 -6.42
CA LYS A 224 -17.79 -19.31 -7.41
C LYS A 224 -19.19 -19.52 -6.83
N LYS A 225 -19.28 -20.02 -5.59
CA LYS A 225 -20.57 -20.21 -4.90
C LYS A 225 -21.25 -18.85 -4.66
N LEU A 226 -20.50 -17.84 -4.24
CA LEU A 226 -21.00 -16.49 -4.02
C LEU A 226 -21.43 -15.85 -5.33
N LYS A 227 -20.61 -15.95 -6.39
CA LYS A 227 -20.99 -15.57 -7.76
C LYS A 227 -22.33 -16.21 -8.16
N ASN A 228 -22.54 -17.49 -7.87
CA ASN A 228 -23.77 -18.19 -8.27
C ASN A 228 -24.97 -17.75 -7.43
N ALA A 229 -24.76 -17.42 -6.15
CA ALA A 229 -25.81 -16.87 -5.28
C ALA A 229 -26.18 -15.44 -5.63
N GLN A 230 -25.20 -14.64 -6.08
CA GLN A 230 -25.35 -13.25 -6.51
C GLN A 230 -25.58 -13.09 -8.01
N ALA A 231 -25.50 -14.19 -8.75
CA ALA A 231 -25.93 -14.19 -10.13
C ALA A 231 -27.33 -13.57 -10.14
N PRO A 232 -27.59 -12.62 -11.05
CA PRO A 232 -28.95 -12.15 -11.23
C PRO A 232 -29.78 -13.41 -11.30
N LYS A 233 -30.74 -13.57 -10.39
CA LYS A 233 -31.81 -14.52 -10.64
C LYS A 233 -32.41 -13.98 -11.90
N ALA A 234 -32.00 -14.53 -13.05
CA ALA A 234 -32.83 -14.45 -14.22
C ALA A 234 -34.15 -14.95 -13.68
N ASP A 235 -35.14 -14.07 -13.64
CA ASP A 235 -36.51 -14.55 -13.70
C ASP A 235 -36.49 -15.46 -14.92
N ASN A 236 -36.31 -16.76 -14.71
CA ASN A 236 -36.50 -17.79 -15.71
C ASN A 236 -38.02 -17.88 -15.90
N LYS A 237 -38.56 -16.76 -16.39
CA LYS A 237 -39.86 -16.63 -17.06
C LYS A 237 -39.75 -17.15 -18.49
N PHE A 238 -38.57 -17.61 -18.92
CA PHE A 238 -38.42 -18.35 -20.14
C PHE A 238 -39.00 -19.76 -19.98
N ASN A 239 -40.08 -20.03 -20.70
CA ASN A 239 -40.60 -21.38 -20.85
C ASN A 239 -39.57 -22.26 -21.61
N LYS A 240 -39.82 -23.57 -21.64
CA LYS A 240 -38.88 -24.53 -22.26
C LYS A 240 -38.63 -24.26 -23.75
N GLU A 241 -39.61 -23.75 -24.49
CA GLU A 241 -39.44 -23.40 -25.91
C GLU A 241 -38.49 -22.21 -26.08
N GLN A 242 -38.57 -21.22 -25.20
CA GLN A 242 -37.70 -20.04 -25.25
C GLN A 242 -36.26 -20.37 -24.86
N GLN A 243 -36.07 -21.26 -23.88
CA GLN A 243 -34.75 -21.78 -23.51
C GLN A 243 -34.12 -22.60 -24.65
N ASN A 244 -34.92 -23.42 -25.34
CA ASN A 244 -34.47 -24.17 -26.51
C ASN A 244 -34.06 -23.22 -27.64
N ALA A 245 -34.86 -22.18 -27.92
CA ALA A 245 -34.51 -21.18 -28.94
C ALA A 245 -33.17 -20.48 -28.63
N PHE A 246 -32.95 -20.10 -27.37
CA PHE A 246 -31.68 -19.52 -26.92
C PHE A 246 -30.51 -20.48 -27.19
N TYR A 247 -30.65 -21.74 -26.78
CA TYR A 247 -29.62 -22.76 -26.97
C TYR A 247 -29.34 -23.02 -28.45
N GLU A 248 -30.38 -23.16 -29.27
CA GLU A 248 -30.22 -23.42 -30.70
C GLU A 248 -29.52 -22.26 -31.42
N ILE A 249 -29.92 -21.01 -31.17
CA ILE A 249 -29.27 -19.82 -31.78
C ILE A 249 -27.78 -19.76 -31.41
N LEU A 250 -27.44 -20.09 -30.16
CA LEU A 250 -26.06 -20.08 -29.69
C LEU A 250 -25.15 -21.05 -30.46
N HIS A 251 -25.71 -22.17 -30.94
CA HIS A 251 -24.98 -23.25 -31.61
C HIS A 251 -25.13 -23.25 -33.14
N LEU A 252 -25.71 -22.21 -33.73
CA LEU A 252 -25.73 -22.06 -35.19
C LEU A 252 -24.32 -21.76 -35.73
N PRO A 253 -23.74 -22.66 -36.55
CA PRO A 253 -22.32 -22.62 -36.91
C PRO A 253 -21.96 -21.52 -37.91
N ASN A 254 -22.92 -21.07 -38.72
CA ASN A 254 -22.68 -20.15 -39.84
C ASN A 254 -23.10 -18.70 -39.52
N LEU A 255 -23.33 -18.37 -38.25
CA LEU A 255 -23.59 -17.01 -37.80
C LEU A 255 -22.32 -16.39 -37.23
N THR A 256 -22.06 -15.13 -37.57
CA THR A 256 -21.02 -14.32 -36.89
C THR A 256 -21.41 -14.07 -35.43
N GLU A 257 -20.42 -13.78 -34.57
CA GLU A 257 -20.69 -13.47 -33.16
C GLU A 257 -21.62 -12.26 -33.00
N GLU A 258 -21.50 -11.25 -33.84
CA GLU A 258 -22.35 -10.06 -33.82
C GLU A 258 -23.81 -10.40 -34.17
N GLN A 259 -24.04 -11.20 -35.23
CA GLN A 259 -25.37 -11.68 -35.59
C GLN A 259 -25.98 -12.55 -34.49
N ARG A 260 -25.20 -13.48 -33.93
CA ARG A 260 -25.62 -14.34 -32.83
C ARG A 260 -26.02 -13.51 -31.61
N ASN A 261 -25.19 -12.55 -31.22
CA ASN A 261 -25.46 -11.67 -30.09
C ASN A 261 -26.70 -10.79 -30.34
N GLY A 262 -26.90 -10.33 -31.57
CA GLY A 262 -28.11 -9.60 -31.97
C GLY A 262 -29.39 -10.43 -31.76
N PHE A 263 -29.44 -11.67 -32.27
CA PHE A 263 -30.60 -12.55 -32.07
C PHE A 263 -30.84 -12.89 -30.60
N ILE A 264 -29.77 -13.13 -29.84
CA ILE A 264 -29.85 -13.41 -28.40
C ILE A 264 -30.38 -12.20 -27.63
N GLN A 265 -30.01 -10.98 -28.02
CA GLN A 265 -30.53 -9.77 -27.40
C GLN A 265 -32.01 -9.55 -27.72
N SER A 266 -32.42 -9.71 -28.99
CA SER A 266 -33.83 -9.65 -29.37
C SER A 266 -34.69 -10.67 -28.60
N LEU A 267 -34.17 -11.87 -28.36
CA LEU A 267 -34.85 -12.92 -27.58
C LEU A 267 -34.98 -12.56 -26.09
N LYS A 268 -34.03 -11.79 -25.54
CA LYS A 268 -34.10 -11.27 -24.17
C LYS A 268 -35.07 -10.10 -24.05
N ASP A 269 -35.11 -9.24 -25.06
CA ASP A 269 -35.96 -8.05 -25.09
C ASP A 269 -37.44 -8.43 -25.23
N ASP A 270 -37.76 -9.42 -26.08
CA ASP A 270 -39.09 -10.00 -26.19
C ASP A 270 -39.04 -11.55 -26.29
N PRO A 271 -39.20 -12.25 -25.16
CA PRO A 271 -39.23 -13.72 -25.15
C PRO A 271 -40.40 -14.33 -25.91
N SER A 272 -41.50 -13.60 -26.10
CA SER A 272 -42.74 -14.16 -26.66
C SER A 272 -42.61 -14.55 -28.13
N VAL A 273 -41.67 -13.91 -28.84
CA VAL A 273 -41.37 -14.11 -30.27
C VAL A 273 -40.23 -15.10 -30.52
N SER A 274 -39.99 -16.03 -29.59
CA SER A 274 -38.84 -16.95 -29.66
C SER A 274 -38.85 -17.86 -30.89
N LYS A 275 -40.03 -18.20 -31.41
CA LYS A 275 -40.18 -19.05 -32.60
C LYS A 275 -39.77 -18.31 -33.86
N GLU A 276 -40.19 -17.06 -33.98
CA GLU A 276 -39.88 -16.18 -35.10
C GLU A 276 -38.38 -15.86 -35.14
N ILE A 277 -37.79 -15.49 -34.00
CA ILE A 277 -36.35 -15.19 -33.90
C ILE A 277 -35.50 -16.41 -34.26
N LEU A 278 -35.85 -17.60 -33.74
CA LEU A 278 -35.14 -18.84 -34.06
C LEU A 278 -35.24 -19.18 -35.56
N ALA A 279 -36.42 -18.99 -36.18
CA ALA A 279 -36.62 -19.25 -37.59
C ALA A 279 -35.79 -18.31 -38.48
N GLU A 280 -35.72 -17.03 -38.12
CA GLU A 280 -34.89 -16.05 -38.83
C GLU A 280 -33.40 -16.36 -38.69
N ALA A 281 -32.95 -16.72 -37.48
CA ALA A 281 -31.56 -17.11 -37.23
C ALA A 281 -31.17 -18.36 -38.04
N LYS A 282 -32.03 -19.39 -38.08
CA LYS A 282 -31.82 -20.59 -38.92
C LYS A 282 -31.76 -20.24 -40.41
N LYS A 283 -32.71 -19.45 -40.90
CA LYS A 283 -32.72 -19.02 -42.31
C LYS A 283 -31.45 -18.28 -42.69
N LEU A 284 -30.96 -17.41 -41.81
CA LEU A 284 -29.71 -16.68 -42.03
C LEU A 284 -28.49 -17.61 -41.96
N ASN A 285 -28.47 -18.55 -41.01
CA ASN A 285 -27.45 -19.59 -40.90
C ASN A 285 -27.39 -20.48 -42.16
N ASP A 286 -28.54 -20.83 -42.72
CA ASP A 286 -28.63 -21.65 -43.92
C ASP A 286 -28.23 -20.87 -45.17
N ALA A 287 -28.57 -19.57 -45.24
CA ALA A 287 -28.14 -18.69 -46.32
C ALA A 287 -26.62 -18.44 -46.31
N GLN A 288 -26.01 -18.46 -45.13
CA GLN A 288 -24.57 -18.35 -44.92
C GLN A 288 -23.86 -19.71 -44.92
N ALA A 289 -24.62 -20.82 -45.01
CA ALA A 289 -24.00 -22.13 -45.13
C ALA A 289 -23.12 -22.16 -46.38
N PRO A 290 -21.90 -22.73 -46.29
CA PRO A 290 -21.08 -22.94 -47.46
C PRO A 290 -21.90 -23.76 -48.47
N LYS A 291 -22.14 -23.21 -49.66
CA LYS A 291 -22.73 -23.99 -50.74
C LYS A 291 -21.73 -25.08 -51.08
N GLU A 292 -22.11 -26.34 -50.92
CA GLU A 292 -21.36 -27.44 -51.51
C GLU A 292 -21.21 -27.14 -53.00
N GLU A 293 -19.99 -26.87 -53.45
CA GLU A 293 -19.66 -26.99 -54.86
C GLU A 293 -19.97 -28.44 -55.24
N ASP A 294 -21.02 -28.58 -56.03
CA ASP A 294 -21.45 -29.80 -56.71
C ASP A 294 -20.30 -30.28 -57.61
N ASN A 295 -19.34 -30.99 -57.03
CA ASN A 295 -18.37 -31.80 -57.77
C ASN A 295 -19.11 -33.04 -58.26
N ASN A 296 -19.94 -32.81 -59.28
CA ASN A 296 -20.57 -33.81 -60.11
C ASN A 296 -19.48 -34.70 -60.76
N LYS A 297 -19.17 -35.83 -60.12
CA LYS A 297 -18.50 -36.95 -60.78
C LYS A 297 -19.60 -37.90 -61.27
N PRO A 298 -19.81 -38.08 -62.59
CA PRO A 298 -20.78 -39.05 -63.06
C PRO A 298 -20.25 -40.46 -62.79
N GLY A 299 -21.12 -41.30 -62.25
CA GLY A 299 -20.85 -42.70 -61.98
C GLY A 299 -21.05 -43.61 -63.20
N LYS A 300 -20.57 -44.84 -63.02
CA LYS A 300 -20.74 -46.08 -63.82
C LYS A 300 -19.78 -46.19 -65.01
N GLU A 301 -19.12 -47.33 -65.27
CA GLU A 301 -19.71 -48.66 -65.42
C GLU A 301 -18.68 -49.81 -65.21
N ASP A 302 -19.23 -50.92 -64.73
CA ASP A 302 -18.85 -52.34 -64.72
C ASP A 302 -17.57 -52.89 -65.38
N GLY A 303 -16.90 -53.75 -64.60
CA GLY A 303 -16.55 -55.14 -64.94
C GLY A 303 -15.93 -55.50 -66.29
N ASN A 304 -14.61 -55.73 -66.31
CA ASN A 304 -14.03 -56.97 -66.86
C ASN A 304 -12.53 -57.11 -66.53
N LYS A 305 -12.14 -58.26 -65.97
CA LYS A 305 -10.81 -58.85 -66.21
C LYS A 305 -10.87 -59.54 -67.58
N PRO A 306 -9.81 -59.49 -68.40
CA PRO A 306 -8.85 -60.59 -68.33
C PRO A 306 -7.39 -60.13 -68.42
N GLY A 307 -6.49 -61.00 -67.95
CA GLY A 307 -5.05 -60.79 -68.01
C GLY A 307 -4.52 -60.77 -69.45
N LYS A 308 -3.31 -60.21 -69.58
CA LYS A 308 -2.37 -60.57 -70.62
C LYS A 308 -0.96 -60.48 -70.06
N GLU A 309 -0.25 -61.57 -70.29
CA GLU A 309 1.18 -61.78 -70.14
C GLU A 309 2.01 -60.88 -71.08
N ASP A 310 3.32 -60.92 -70.80
CA ASP A 310 4.47 -60.73 -71.69
C ASP A 310 5.16 -59.35 -71.80
N GLY A 311 6.39 -59.35 -71.25
CA GLY A 311 7.63 -59.05 -71.99
C GLY A 311 7.99 -57.59 -72.22
N ASN A 312 9.03 -57.08 -71.54
CA ASN A 312 10.45 -57.18 -71.92
C ASN A 312 11.35 -56.46 -70.89
#